data_AF-A0A366HAA0-F1
#
_entry.id   AF-A0A366HAA0-F1
#
_cell.length_a   1.000
_cell.length_b   1.000
_cell.length_c   1.000
_cell.angle_alpha   90.00
_cell.angle_beta   90.00
_cell.angle_gamma   90.00
#
_symmetry.space_group_name_H-M   'P 1'
#
loop_
_entity.id
_entity.type
_entity.pdbx_description
1 polymer ?
#
loop_
_entity_poly.entity_id
_entity_poly.type
_entity_poly.pdbx_seq_one_letter_code
_entity_poly.pdbx_strand_id
1 'polypeptide(L)'
;MHTARTNCGKRSAFTLVELLVSITVLSVLMIVIMQMVDNTQSTVVRQQSRAEEFKDARAALENISRSLSNAVINSYWAYGDSSVAGKVNFTRQSDGHFISGPASVLLGPPHAAPGHGVFFQAADGHVQLPGATSSLGDPYNLIVCAGYYVDFNSDLSARPEFLAQRTEVNPERQRFRLMQLRVPPDQSLLYSSTLDLNKAVSKEGVLRWFRGPFPPGGATWREHSVVLADNILALIAVPRYIAVEMGTISESTSSGKENSTTTTKPAENYYYDSREYQWGDKNEKSRASHHQLPPVVELTLVAVEERSYEALAEKMGTSALKQKINDIFANLFTQHASFDADMKTLEAGLMGLKLQHRIFSTSVLLRGSKWIIEERKS
;
A
#
# COMPACT_ATOMS: atom_id res chain seq x y z
N MET A 1 -43.46 -68.26 59.26
CA MET A 1 -42.29 -67.51 58.77
C MET A 1 -42.54 -67.16 57.31
N HIS A 2 -42.40 -65.88 56.97
CA HIS A 2 -42.43 -65.24 55.65
C HIS A 2 -43.73 -65.18 54.81
N THR A 3 -44.36 -64.00 54.91
CA THR A 3 -45.15 -63.29 53.92
C THR A 3 -44.35 -62.95 52.66
N ALA A 4 -44.97 -63.10 51.48
CA ALA A 4 -44.53 -62.46 50.23
C ALA A 4 -45.75 -61.83 49.54
N ARG A 5 -45.84 -60.49 49.59
CA ARG A 5 -46.77 -59.70 48.77
C ARG A 5 -46.05 -59.32 47.48
N THR A 6 -46.58 -59.73 46.34
CA THR A 6 -46.16 -59.24 45.02
C THR A 6 -46.94 -57.96 44.70
N ASN A 7 -46.26 -56.81 44.75
CA ASN A 7 -46.79 -55.55 44.24
C ASN A 7 -46.75 -55.59 42.70
N CYS A 8 -47.90 -55.84 42.08
CA CYS A 8 -48.09 -55.61 40.65
C CYS A 8 -48.30 -54.10 40.44
N GLY A 9 -47.22 -53.39 40.09
CA GLY A 9 -47.30 -51.99 39.67
C GLY A 9 -48.12 -51.90 38.39
N LYS A 10 -49.26 -51.19 38.44
CA LYS A 10 -50.04 -50.83 37.25
C LYS A 10 -49.11 -50.12 36.25
N ARG A 11 -48.84 -50.75 35.11
CA ARG A 11 -48.25 -50.06 33.96
C ARG A 11 -49.32 -49.14 33.39
N SER A 12 -49.21 -47.85 33.71
CA SER A 12 -49.97 -46.80 33.04
C SER A 12 -49.52 -46.75 31.58
N ALA A 13 -50.36 -47.22 30.66
CA ALA A 13 -50.16 -46.99 29.24
C ALA A 13 -50.57 -45.55 28.92
N PHE A 14 -49.74 -44.82 28.18
CA PHE A 14 -49.99 -43.44 27.78
C PHE A 14 -51.28 -43.34 26.97
N THR A 15 -52.07 -42.31 27.25
CA THR A 15 -53.30 -42.04 26.50
C THR A 15 -52.94 -41.48 25.11
N LEU A 16 -53.80 -41.74 24.13
CA LEU A 16 -53.61 -41.27 22.74
C LEU A 16 -53.50 -39.73 22.68
N VAL A 17 -54.15 -39.03 23.63
CA VAL A 17 -54.06 -37.58 23.81
C VAL A 17 -52.68 -37.14 24.29
N GLU A 18 -52.10 -37.82 25.29
CA GLU A 18 -50.73 -37.52 25.74
C GLU A 18 -49.68 -37.75 24.65
N LEU A 19 -49.90 -38.76 23.79
CA LEU A 19 -49.02 -39.05 22.66
C LEU A 19 -49.14 -37.97 21.56
N LEU A 20 -50.35 -37.50 21.26
CA LEU A 20 -50.57 -36.39 20.34
C LEU A 20 -49.96 -35.08 20.86
N VAL A 21 -50.15 -34.77 22.15
CA VAL A 21 -49.57 -33.57 22.79
C VAL A 21 -48.04 -33.64 22.81
N SER A 22 -47.46 -34.81 23.05
CA SER A 22 -46.00 -34.98 23.03
C SER A 22 -45.43 -34.79 21.62
N ILE A 23 -46.12 -35.28 20.59
CA ILE A 23 -45.71 -35.09 19.20
C ILE A 23 -45.82 -33.62 18.77
N THR A 24 -46.90 -32.92 19.16
CA THR A 24 -47.05 -31.50 18.81
C THR A 24 -45.96 -30.66 19.48
N VAL A 25 -45.68 -30.87 20.76
CA VAL A 25 -44.59 -30.17 21.46
C VAL A 25 -43.23 -30.47 20.83
N LEU A 26 -42.96 -31.74 20.50
CA LEU A 26 -41.72 -32.15 19.82
C LEU A 26 -41.57 -31.46 18.45
N SER A 27 -42.65 -31.40 17.67
CA SER A 27 -42.63 -30.77 16.34
C SER A 27 -42.38 -29.27 16.39
N VAL A 28 -42.98 -28.57 17.35
CA VAL A 28 -42.74 -27.13 17.58
C VAL A 28 -41.28 -26.91 18.01
N LEU A 29 -40.76 -27.75 18.90
CA LEU A 29 -39.40 -27.65 19.39
C LEU A 29 -38.35 -27.91 18.28
N MET A 30 -38.63 -28.86 17.38
CA MET A 30 -37.84 -29.11 16.17
C MET A 30 -37.80 -27.90 15.23
N ILE A 31 -38.93 -27.22 15.00
CA ILE A 31 -38.98 -26.03 14.14
C ILE A 31 -38.14 -24.89 14.72
N VAL A 32 -38.22 -24.67 16.04
CA VAL A 32 -37.43 -23.63 16.71
C VAL A 32 -35.93 -23.93 16.62
N ILE A 33 -35.53 -25.19 16.83
CA ILE A 33 -34.12 -25.60 16.69
C ILE A 33 -33.65 -25.41 15.24
N MET A 34 -34.45 -25.80 14.25
CA MET A 34 -34.13 -25.63 12.83
C MET A 34 -33.89 -24.16 12.48
N GLN A 35 -34.78 -23.26 12.92
CA GLN A 35 -34.63 -21.81 12.71
C GLN A 35 -33.35 -21.26 13.36
N MET A 36 -33.01 -21.77 14.54
CA MET A 36 -31.78 -21.37 15.23
C MET A 36 -30.52 -21.86 14.49
N VAL A 37 -30.56 -23.07 13.94
CA VAL A 37 -29.48 -23.63 13.11
C VAL A 37 -29.31 -22.82 11.82
N ASP A 38 -30.38 -22.49 11.12
CA ASP A 38 -30.33 -21.68 9.89
C ASP A 38 -29.76 -20.27 10.13
N ASN A 39 -30.19 -19.62 11.22
CA ASN A 39 -29.66 -18.32 11.64
C ASN A 39 -28.18 -18.39 12.03
N THR A 40 -27.75 -19.49 12.65
CA THR A 40 -26.34 -19.68 13.05
C THR A 40 -25.48 -19.96 11.83
N GLN A 41 -25.92 -20.86 10.93
CA GLN A 41 -25.19 -21.20 9.71
C GLN A 41 -25.02 -20.00 8.79
N SER A 42 -26.09 -19.23 8.55
CA SER A 42 -26.02 -18.02 7.73
C SER A 42 -25.09 -16.95 8.33
N THR A 43 -25.05 -16.83 9.66
CA THR A 43 -24.12 -15.91 10.34
C THR A 43 -22.67 -16.37 10.20
N VAL A 44 -22.38 -17.66 10.42
CA VAL A 44 -21.01 -18.21 10.30
C VAL A 44 -20.51 -18.11 8.86
N VAL A 45 -21.33 -18.49 7.87
CA VAL A 45 -20.99 -18.37 6.44
C VAL A 45 -20.73 -16.91 6.06
N ARG A 46 -21.52 -15.96 6.60
CA ARG A 46 -21.30 -14.52 6.37
C ARG A 46 -20.01 -14.00 7.01
N GLN A 47 -19.63 -14.50 8.18
CA GLN A 47 -18.36 -14.12 8.82
C GLN A 47 -17.16 -14.72 8.09
N GLN A 48 -17.27 -15.97 7.64
CA GLN A 48 -16.20 -16.65 6.91
C GLN A 48 -15.96 -16.03 5.53
N SER A 49 -17.03 -15.78 4.76
CA SER A 49 -16.93 -15.06 3.47
C SER A 49 -16.29 -13.68 3.62
N ARG A 50 -16.68 -12.91 4.64
CA ARG A 50 -16.05 -11.61 4.95
C ARG A 50 -14.58 -11.69 5.31
N ALA A 51 -14.15 -12.75 6.00
CA ALA A 51 -12.75 -12.93 6.37
C ALA A 51 -11.88 -13.27 5.15
N GLU A 52 -12.40 -14.12 4.26
CA GLU A 52 -11.77 -14.52 3.00
C GLU A 52 -11.70 -13.34 2.01
N GLU A 53 -12.72 -12.49 1.96
CA GLU A 53 -12.82 -11.38 1.01
C GLU A 53 -11.71 -10.34 1.12
N PHE A 54 -11.20 -10.08 2.34
CA PHE A 54 -10.07 -9.18 2.55
C PHE A 54 -8.72 -9.90 2.70
N LYS A 55 -8.64 -11.19 2.35
CA LYS A 55 -7.38 -11.93 2.40
C LYS A 55 -6.36 -11.35 1.43
N ASP A 56 -6.79 -11.01 0.22
CA ASP A 56 -5.92 -10.47 -0.83
C ASP A 56 -5.38 -9.09 -0.47
N ALA A 57 -6.22 -8.23 0.11
CA ALA A 57 -5.80 -6.92 0.62
C ALA A 57 -4.72 -7.03 1.72
N ARG A 58 -4.86 -7.99 2.65
CA ARG A 58 -3.84 -8.24 3.68
C ARG A 58 -2.55 -8.80 3.09
N ALA A 59 -2.65 -9.77 2.19
CA ALA A 59 -1.50 -10.34 1.50
C ALA A 59 -0.73 -9.28 0.70
N ALA A 60 -1.45 -8.38 0.04
CA ALA A 60 -0.87 -7.25 -0.67
C ALA A 60 -0.16 -6.26 0.27
N LEU A 61 -0.77 -5.91 1.41
CA LEU A 61 -0.13 -5.03 2.40
C LEU A 61 1.16 -5.65 2.95
N GLU A 62 1.17 -6.95 3.24
CA GLU A 62 2.36 -7.67 3.69
C GLU A 62 3.46 -7.70 2.61
N ASN A 63 3.08 -7.92 1.34
CA ASN A 63 4.01 -7.86 0.22
C ASN A 63 4.63 -6.46 0.07
N ILE A 64 3.84 -5.39 0.17
CA ILE A 64 4.35 -4.01 0.17
C ILE A 64 5.31 -3.81 1.34
N SER A 65 4.90 -4.18 2.55
CA SER A 65 5.70 -4.03 3.78
C SER A 65 7.05 -4.73 3.66
N ARG A 66 7.06 -5.99 3.21
CA ARG A 66 8.28 -6.77 3.00
C ARG A 66 9.18 -6.12 1.95
N SER A 67 8.63 -5.75 0.79
CA SER A 67 9.43 -5.12 -0.28
C SER A 67 10.01 -3.78 0.17
N LEU A 68 9.20 -2.94 0.80
CA LEU A 68 9.60 -1.62 1.29
C LEU A 68 10.65 -1.72 2.40
N SER A 69 10.58 -2.73 3.27
CA SER A 69 11.61 -2.98 4.29
C SER A 69 12.99 -3.31 3.71
N ASN A 70 13.02 -3.80 2.47
CA ASN A 70 14.21 -4.09 1.68
C ASN A 70 14.59 -2.96 0.71
N ALA A 71 14.01 -1.77 0.88
CA ALA A 71 14.41 -0.60 0.10
C ALA A 71 15.87 -0.24 0.38
N VAL A 72 16.61 0.12 -0.67
CA VAL A 72 18.04 0.43 -0.61
C VAL A 72 18.31 1.80 -1.22
N ILE A 73 19.00 2.66 -0.48
CA ILE A 73 19.68 3.84 -1.01
C ILE A 73 21.15 3.73 -0.59
N ASN A 74 22.02 3.44 -1.56
CA ASN A 74 23.45 3.31 -1.28
C ASN A 74 24.06 4.72 -1.23
N SER A 75 24.04 5.30 -0.02
CA SER A 75 24.61 6.63 0.21
C SER A 75 26.10 6.56 0.52
N TYR A 76 26.87 7.41 -0.16
CA TYR A 76 28.31 7.58 -0.02
C TYR A 76 28.66 9.07 0.11
N TRP A 77 29.87 9.36 0.60
CA TRP A 77 30.38 10.73 0.68
C TRP A 77 31.07 11.08 -0.63
N ALA A 78 30.65 12.18 -1.24
CA ALA A 78 31.25 12.71 -2.45
C ALA A 78 31.59 14.19 -2.28
N TYR A 79 32.39 14.70 -3.19
CA TYR A 79 32.67 16.12 -3.29
C TYR A 79 31.39 16.86 -3.72
N GLY A 80 30.98 17.87 -2.95
CA GLY A 80 29.88 18.75 -3.31
C GLY A 80 30.29 19.75 -4.40
N ASP A 81 29.32 20.18 -5.21
CA ASP A 81 29.52 21.06 -6.38
C ASP A 81 30.03 22.48 -6.05
N SER A 82 30.03 22.90 -4.78
CA SER A 82 30.43 24.24 -4.37
C SER A 82 31.64 24.23 -3.44
N SER A 83 32.82 24.43 -4.02
CA SER A 83 34.02 24.82 -3.29
C SER A 83 33.90 26.30 -2.90
N VAL A 84 33.46 26.58 -1.66
CA VAL A 84 33.56 27.94 -1.13
C VAL A 84 35.00 28.13 -0.65
N ALA A 85 35.72 29.07 -1.28
CA ALA A 85 37.09 29.47 -0.89
C ALA A 85 38.14 28.33 -0.86
N GLY A 86 38.09 27.40 -1.80
CA GLY A 86 39.08 26.30 -1.88
C GLY A 86 38.93 25.21 -0.80
N LYS A 87 37.91 25.31 0.06
CA LYS A 87 37.52 24.21 0.95
C LYS A 87 36.63 23.24 0.19
N VAL A 88 37.00 21.97 0.27
CA VAL A 88 36.26 20.86 -0.34
C VAL A 88 35.19 20.40 0.64
N ASN A 89 33.92 20.65 0.30
CA ASN A 89 32.79 20.19 1.10
C ASN A 89 32.44 18.76 0.72
N PHE A 90 32.34 17.87 1.71
CA PHE A 90 31.80 16.53 1.50
C PHE A 90 30.30 16.59 1.71
N THR A 91 29.54 16.18 0.69
CA THR A 91 28.10 16.00 0.80
C THR A 91 27.76 14.54 0.61
N ARG A 92 26.69 14.10 1.26
CA ARG A 92 26.15 12.77 1.01
C ARG A 92 25.51 12.75 -0.37
N GLN A 93 25.87 11.76 -1.17
CA GLN A 93 25.32 11.47 -2.48
C GLN A 93 24.84 10.02 -2.52
N SER A 94 23.95 9.70 -3.45
CA SER A 94 23.53 8.33 -3.74
C SER A 94 23.00 8.27 -5.16
N ASP A 95 23.24 7.16 -5.84
CA ASP A 95 22.65 6.89 -7.16
C ASP A 95 21.21 6.37 -7.06
N GLY A 96 20.79 5.93 -5.87
CA GLY A 96 19.40 5.54 -5.61
C GLY A 96 18.45 6.74 -5.50
N HIS A 97 17.15 6.46 -5.49
CA HIS A 97 16.11 7.45 -5.33
C HIS A 97 14.88 6.81 -4.68
N PHE A 98 14.50 7.31 -3.50
CA PHE A 98 13.25 6.99 -2.86
C PHE A 98 12.27 8.15 -2.99
N ILE A 99 11.04 7.85 -3.39
CA ILE A 99 9.98 8.84 -3.50
C ILE A 99 8.62 8.28 -3.07
N SER A 100 7.85 9.10 -2.35
CA SER A 100 6.50 8.83 -1.90
C SER A 100 5.67 10.11 -1.98
N GLY A 101 4.38 9.97 -2.29
CA GLY A 101 3.46 11.12 -2.36
C GLY A 101 2.26 10.83 -3.26
N PRO A 102 1.45 11.85 -3.60
CA PRO A 102 0.25 11.67 -4.42
C PRO A 102 0.54 10.99 -5.76
N ALA A 103 -0.14 9.89 -6.05
CA ALA A 103 0.13 9.07 -7.24
C ALA A 103 -0.12 9.85 -8.55
N SER A 104 -1.12 10.74 -8.56
CA SER A 104 -1.39 11.67 -9.66
C SER A 104 -0.22 12.60 -9.98
N VAL A 105 0.50 13.07 -8.95
CA VAL A 105 1.68 13.91 -9.11
C VAL A 105 2.90 13.07 -9.50
N LEU A 106 3.02 11.84 -8.98
CA LEU A 106 4.16 10.97 -9.19
C LEU A 106 4.15 10.21 -10.51
N LEU A 107 3.00 9.86 -11.06
CA LEU A 107 2.89 9.18 -12.36
C LEU A 107 2.51 10.12 -13.50
N GLY A 108 1.84 11.24 -13.19
CA GLY A 108 1.33 12.17 -14.19
C GLY A 108 0.20 11.58 -15.05
N PRO A 109 -0.33 12.34 -16.02
CA PRO A 109 -1.30 11.82 -16.98
C PRO A 109 -0.73 10.60 -17.73
N PRO A 110 -1.51 9.52 -17.94
CA PRO A 110 -2.97 9.43 -17.86
C PRO A 110 -3.48 8.86 -16.52
N HIS A 111 -2.67 8.85 -15.46
CA HIS A 111 -3.09 8.36 -14.15
C HIS A 111 -4.18 9.26 -13.54
N ALA A 112 -5.24 8.64 -13.02
CA ALA A 112 -6.42 9.35 -12.52
C ALA A 112 -7.08 8.67 -11.31
N ALA A 113 -6.35 7.81 -10.59
CA ALA A 113 -6.82 7.16 -9.39
C ALA A 113 -6.39 7.95 -8.13
N PRO A 114 -7.14 7.85 -7.03
CA PRO A 114 -6.84 8.58 -5.81
C PRO A 114 -5.77 7.86 -4.98
N GLY A 115 -5.17 8.61 -4.05
CA GLY A 115 -4.17 8.10 -3.12
C GLY A 115 -2.73 8.41 -3.51
N HIS A 116 -1.82 7.71 -2.86
CA HIS A 116 -0.37 7.89 -2.92
C HIS A 116 0.28 6.73 -3.67
N GLY A 117 1.45 7.03 -4.21
CA GLY A 117 2.39 6.04 -4.73
C GLY A 117 3.68 6.08 -3.94
N VAL A 118 4.37 4.94 -3.88
CA VAL A 118 5.72 4.82 -3.31
C VAL A 118 6.58 4.12 -4.33
N PHE A 119 7.73 4.70 -4.67
CA PHE A 119 8.67 4.17 -5.65
C PHE A 119 10.08 4.19 -5.06
N PHE A 120 10.78 3.06 -5.19
CA PHE A 120 12.08 2.85 -4.58
C PHE A 120 12.87 1.76 -5.31
N GLN A 121 14.13 1.58 -4.93
CA GLN A 121 14.94 0.46 -5.37
C GLN A 121 15.00 -0.60 -4.27
N ALA A 122 14.89 -1.87 -4.66
CA ALA A 122 14.97 -3.01 -3.75
C ALA A 122 15.95 -4.05 -4.30
N ALA A 123 16.66 -4.74 -3.39
CA ALA A 123 17.46 -5.91 -3.73
C ALA A 123 16.54 -7.15 -3.85
N ASP A 124 15.75 -7.20 -4.92
CA ASP A 124 14.83 -8.29 -5.22
C ASP A 124 15.03 -8.73 -6.68
N GLY A 125 16.08 -9.51 -6.88
CA GLY A 125 16.63 -9.91 -8.17
C GLY A 125 15.68 -10.66 -9.08
N HIS A 126 14.97 -9.93 -9.94
CA HIS A 126 14.14 -10.50 -10.98
C HIS A 126 14.62 -10.01 -12.36
N VAL A 127 15.09 -10.94 -13.19
CA VAL A 127 15.47 -10.66 -14.59
C VAL A 127 14.39 -11.20 -15.51
N GLN A 128 14.03 -10.43 -16.54
CA GLN A 128 13.05 -10.85 -17.54
C GLN A 128 13.69 -10.84 -18.92
N LEU A 129 14.49 -11.87 -19.21
CA LEU A 129 15.18 -11.99 -20.49
C LEU A 129 14.73 -13.26 -21.22
N PRO A 130 13.88 -13.15 -22.25
CA PRO A 130 13.82 -14.14 -23.30
C PRO A 130 15.06 -13.96 -24.19
N GLY A 131 16.08 -14.79 -24.01
CA GLY A 131 17.19 -14.91 -24.96
C GLY A 131 18.44 -14.04 -24.73
N ALA A 132 18.65 -13.45 -23.55
CA ALA A 132 19.95 -12.81 -23.28
C ALA A 132 21.06 -13.84 -23.09
N THR A 133 22.11 -13.69 -23.90
CA THR A 133 23.37 -14.46 -23.86
C THR A 133 24.38 -13.90 -22.87
N SER A 134 24.06 -12.81 -22.16
CA SER A 134 24.93 -12.19 -21.15
C SER A 134 24.42 -12.49 -19.75
N SER A 135 25.17 -13.33 -19.01
CA SER A 135 24.87 -13.66 -17.62
C SER A 135 24.90 -12.39 -16.75
N LEU A 136 23.74 -11.84 -16.40
CA LEU A 136 23.59 -10.81 -15.37
C LEU A 136 23.83 -11.42 -13.99
N GLY A 137 25.06 -11.87 -13.73
CA GLY A 137 25.54 -12.34 -12.44
C GLY A 137 24.58 -13.26 -11.66
N ASP A 138 24.71 -13.23 -10.33
CA ASP A 138 23.77 -13.83 -9.41
C ASP A 138 22.53 -12.92 -9.28
N PRO A 139 21.30 -13.40 -9.60
CA PRO A 139 20.08 -12.63 -9.44
C PRO A 139 19.96 -11.98 -8.06
N TYR A 140 20.41 -12.65 -6.99
CA TYR A 140 20.23 -12.17 -5.61
C TYR A 140 20.91 -10.82 -5.31
N ASN A 141 21.84 -10.36 -6.14
CA ASN A 141 22.52 -9.07 -5.97
C ASN A 141 22.04 -7.97 -6.93
N LEU A 142 20.99 -8.24 -7.71
CA LEU A 142 20.47 -7.27 -8.67
C LEU A 142 19.46 -6.32 -8.02
N ILE A 143 19.65 -5.03 -8.27
CA ILE A 143 18.77 -3.97 -7.78
C ILE A 143 17.63 -3.77 -8.79
N VAL A 144 16.40 -3.90 -8.31
CA VAL A 144 15.18 -3.73 -9.08
C VAL A 144 14.48 -2.45 -8.67
N CYS A 145 13.92 -1.77 -9.66
CA CYS A 145 13.02 -0.65 -9.45
C CYS A 145 11.64 -1.19 -9.08
N ALA A 146 11.16 -0.86 -7.89
CA ALA A 146 9.86 -1.26 -7.39
C ALA A 146 8.99 -0.04 -7.14
N GLY A 147 7.68 -0.21 -7.27
CA GLY A 147 6.74 0.78 -6.81
C GLY A 147 5.35 0.22 -6.58
N TYR A 148 4.56 0.95 -5.80
CA TYR A 148 3.18 0.59 -5.48
C TYR A 148 2.30 1.81 -5.58
N TYR A 149 1.15 1.65 -6.23
CA TYR A 149 0.15 2.70 -6.40
C TYR A 149 -1.19 2.04 -6.74
N VAL A 150 -2.30 2.76 -6.59
CA VAL A 150 -3.62 2.27 -7.03
C VAL A 150 -3.93 2.83 -8.40
N ASP A 151 -4.47 2.03 -9.32
CA ASP A 151 -4.96 2.52 -10.61
C ASP A 151 -6.38 2.03 -10.89
N PHE A 152 -7.10 2.75 -11.75
CA PHE A 152 -8.36 2.29 -12.29
C PHE A 152 -8.15 1.82 -13.73
N ASN A 153 -8.12 0.51 -13.93
CA ASN A 153 -7.83 -0.09 -15.23
C ASN A 153 -8.74 -1.27 -15.56
N SER A 154 -8.67 -1.68 -16.82
CA SER A 154 -9.29 -2.89 -17.35
C SER A 154 -8.43 -4.11 -17.06
N ASP A 155 -9.04 -5.25 -16.77
CA ASP A 155 -8.31 -6.51 -16.60
C ASP A 155 -7.92 -7.17 -17.93
N LEU A 156 -8.41 -6.67 -19.07
CA LEU A 156 -8.16 -7.30 -20.38
C LEU A 156 -6.66 -7.51 -20.67
N SER A 157 -5.81 -6.57 -20.24
CA SER A 157 -4.35 -6.65 -20.43
C SER A 157 -3.66 -7.70 -19.56
N ALA A 158 -4.25 -8.05 -18.41
CA ALA A 158 -3.70 -9.03 -17.47
C ALA A 158 -4.24 -10.45 -17.73
N ARG A 159 -5.33 -10.58 -18.48
CA ARG A 159 -5.94 -11.86 -18.82
C ARG A 159 -5.08 -12.61 -19.85
N PRO A 160 -4.96 -13.94 -19.73
CA PRO A 160 -4.49 -14.77 -20.85
C PRO A 160 -5.30 -14.48 -22.11
N GLU A 161 -4.64 -14.48 -23.27
CA GLU A 161 -5.24 -14.05 -24.54
C GLU A 161 -6.56 -14.77 -24.87
N PHE A 162 -6.65 -16.08 -24.58
CA PHE A 162 -7.85 -16.87 -24.80
C PHE A 162 -9.07 -16.44 -23.96
N LEU A 163 -8.85 -15.83 -22.78
CA LEU A 163 -9.91 -15.25 -21.93
C LEU A 163 -10.19 -13.79 -22.31
N ALA A 164 -9.18 -13.06 -22.77
CA ALA A 164 -9.33 -11.67 -23.18
C ALA A 164 -10.23 -11.53 -24.44
N GLN A 165 -10.17 -12.51 -25.36
CA GLN A 165 -10.96 -12.49 -26.60
C GLN A 165 -12.45 -12.86 -26.40
N ARG A 166 -12.82 -13.48 -25.27
CA ARG A 166 -14.20 -13.96 -25.02
C ARG A 166 -14.94 -13.07 -24.03
N THR A 167 -15.14 -11.81 -24.38
CA THR A 167 -15.82 -10.81 -23.54
C THR A 167 -17.30 -11.10 -23.30
N GLU A 168 -17.95 -11.90 -24.15
CA GLU A 168 -19.34 -12.34 -23.95
C GLU A 168 -19.50 -13.31 -22.77
N VAL A 169 -18.52 -14.19 -22.58
CA VAL A 169 -18.53 -15.21 -21.51
C VAL A 169 -17.84 -14.68 -20.25
N ASN A 170 -16.80 -13.85 -20.42
CA ASN A 170 -16.08 -13.22 -19.33
C ASN A 170 -16.05 -11.70 -19.57
N PRO A 171 -17.05 -10.93 -19.10
CA PRO A 171 -17.14 -9.50 -19.35
C PRO A 171 -15.93 -8.76 -18.80
N GLU A 172 -15.52 -7.68 -19.47
CA GLU A 172 -14.45 -6.79 -19.02
C GLU A 172 -14.75 -6.24 -17.62
N ARG A 173 -13.77 -6.28 -16.72
CA ARG A 173 -13.89 -5.71 -15.37
C ARG A 173 -12.98 -4.50 -15.25
N GLN A 174 -13.60 -3.35 -15.03
CA GLN A 174 -12.90 -2.11 -14.71
C GLN A 174 -13.10 -1.78 -13.23
N ARG A 175 -11.99 -1.73 -12.48
CA ARG A 175 -12.03 -1.47 -11.04
C ARG A 175 -10.74 -0.81 -10.56
N PHE A 176 -10.79 -0.31 -9.33
CA PHE A 176 -9.59 0.14 -8.64
C PHE A 176 -8.78 -1.07 -8.19
N ARG A 177 -7.50 -1.08 -8.55
CA ARG A 177 -6.56 -2.16 -8.30
C ARG A 177 -5.28 -1.60 -7.72
N LEU A 178 -4.72 -2.31 -6.76
CA LEU A 178 -3.38 -2.06 -6.33
C LEU A 178 -2.41 -2.64 -7.37
N MET A 179 -1.59 -1.77 -7.92
CA MET A 179 -0.58 -2.07 -8.92
C MET A 179 0.79 -2.13 -8.26
N GLN A 180 1.61 -3.06 -8.72
CA GLN A 180 3.02 -3.15 -8.40
C GLN A 180 3.83 -2.88 -9.68
N LEU A 181 4.58 -1.79 -9.69
CA LEU A 181 5.61 -1.53 -10.70
C LEU A 181 6.82 -2.40 -10.38
N ARG A 182 7.31 -3.15 -11.37
CA ARG A 182 8.62 -3.81 -11.30
C ARG A 182 9.34 -3.62 -12.62
N VAL A 183 10.38 -2.80 -12.62
CA VAL A 183 11.26 -2.68 -13.79
C VAL A 183 12.48 -3.56 -13.58
N PRO A 184 12.68 -4.59 -14.41
CA PRO A 184 13.86 -5.46 -14.34
C PRO A 184 15.17 -4.68 -14.42
N PRO A 185 16.27 -5.19 -13.85
CA PRO A 185 17.55 -4.49 -13.80
C PRO A 185 18.15 -4.28 -15.20
N ASP A 186 17.86 -5.17 -16.15
CA ASP A 186 18.31 -5.10 -17.55
C ASP A 186 17.62 -3.99 -18.37
N GLN A 187 16.45 -3.52 -17.91
CA GLN A 187 15.66 -2.46 -18.54
C GLN A 187 15.66 -1.17 -17.69
N SER A 188 16.32 -1.19 -16.54
CA SER A 188 16.36 -0.07 -15.61
C SER A 188 17.18 1.09 -16.17
N LEU A 189 16.62 2.29 -16.11
CA LEU A 189 17.31 3.51 -16.50
C LEU A 189 18.34 3.99 -15.47
N LEU A 190 18.32 3.47 -14.24
CA LEU A 190 19.19 3.94 -13.15
C LEU A 190 20.69 3.80 -13.47
N TYR A 191 21.05 2.79 -14.26
CA TYR A 191 22.43 2.53 -14.66
C TYR A 191 22.67 2.85 -16.15
N SER A 192 21.73 3.52 -16.80
CA SER A 192 21.88 3.96 -18.18
C SER A 192 22.74 5.21 -18.26
N SER A 193 23.62 5.30 -19.27
CA SER A 193 24.34 6.54 -19.58
C SER A 193 23.42 7.70 -19.98
N THR A 194 22.14 7.43 -20.24
CA THR A 194 21.14 8.44 -20.66
C THR A 194 20.43 9.12 -19.49
N LEU A 195 20.68 8.69 -18.26
CA LEU A 195 20.09 9.25 -17.05
C LEU A 195 21.16 9.40 -15.96
N ASP A 196 21.50 10.64 -15.64
CA ASP A 196 22.36 10.99 -14.50
C ASP A 196 21.49 11.69 -13.45
N LEU A 197 21.05 10.93 -12.44
CA LEU A 197 20.17 11.47 -11.41
C LEU A 197 20.88 12.51 -10.53
N ASN A 198 22.19 12.44 -10.37
CA ASN A 198 22.93 13.38 -9.50
C ASN A 198 23.04 14.78 -10.14
N LYS A 199 22.95 14.86 -11.47
CA LYS A 199 22.91 16.14 -12.21
C LYS A 199 21.51 16.60 -12.58
N ALA A 200 20.48 15.81 -12.30
CA ALA A 200 19.11 16.15 -12.66
C ALA A 200 18.59 17.30 -11.76
N VAL A 201 18.37 18.47 -12.38
CA VAL A 201 17.89 19.70 -11.70
C VAL A 201 16.39 19.93 -11.87
N SER A 202 15.70 19.08 -12.63
CA SER A 202 14.26 19.18 -12.85
C SER A 202 13.56 17.97 -12.24
N LYS A 203 12.36 18.20 -11.71
CA LYS A 203 11.50 17.13 -11.17
C LYS A 203 11.32 16.01 -12.20
N GLU A 204 10.97 16.36 -13.43
CA GLU A 204 10.72 15.37 -14.48
C GLU A 204 11.96 14.53 -14.84
N GLY A 205 13.15 15.14 -14.85
CA GLY A 205 14.40 14.40 -15.02
C GLY A 205 14.64 13.37 -13.90
N VAL A 206 14.32 13.75 -12.67
CA VAL A 206 14.50 12.91 -11.47
C VAL A 206 13.47 11.77 -11.39
N LEU A 207 12.28 11.91 -11.98
CA LEU A 207 11.23 10.87 -11.99
C LEU A 207 11.33 9.87 -13.15
N ARG A 208 12.18 10.16 -14.15
CA ARG A 208 12.29 9.36 -15.37
C ARG A 208 12.65 7.89 -15.11
N TRP A 209 13.40 7.59 -14.06
CA TRP A 209 13.86 6.22 -13.75
C TRP A 209 12.74 5.21 -13.47
N PHE A 210 11.55 5.67 -13.08
CA PHE A 210 10.39 4.79 -12.87
C PHE A 210 9.21 5.12 -13.79
N ARG A 211 9.22 6.28 -14.46
CA ARG A 211 8.19 6.62 -15.47
C ARG A 211 8.49 6.04 -16.85
N GLY A 212 9.77 5.81 -17.16
CA GLY A 212 10.23 5.49 -18.52
C GLY A 212 10.41 6.75 -19.38
N PRO A 213 10.55 6.60 -20.71
CA PRO A 213 10.48 5.36 -21.48
C PRO A 213 11.67 4.41 -21.18
N PHE A 214 11.36 3.12 -21.01
CA PHE A 214 12.33 2.07 -20.71
C PHE A 214 12.85 1.39 -21.99
N PRO A 215 14.14 1.07 -22.07
CA PRO A 215 14.68 0.23 -23.13
C PRO A 215 14.39 -1.27 -22.86
N PRO A 216 14.22 -2.11 -23.91
CA PRO A 216 14.03 -1.75 -25.31
C PRO A 216 12.56 -1.34 -25.61
N GLY A 217 12.33 -0.56 -26.65
CA GLY A 217 10.98 -0.31 -27.18
C GLY A 217 10.19 0.84 -26.56
N GLY A 218 10.70 1.48 -25.51
CA GLY A 218 10.11 2.70 -24.95
C GLY A 218 8.86 2.48 -24.11
N ALA A 219 8.72 1.30 -23.52
CA ALA A 219 7.65 0.98 -22.57
C ALA A 219 7.64 1.98 -21.40
N THR A 220 6.47 2.20 -20.80
CA THR A 220 6.30 3.10 -19.66
C THR A 220 6.07 2.31 -18.38
N TRP A 221 5.81 3.02 -17.28
CA TRP A 221 5.44 2.40 -16.01
C TRP A 221 4.21 1.49 -16.12
N ARG A 222 3.29 1.70 -17.07
CA ARG A 222 2.06 0.90 -17.19
C ARG A 222 2.35 -0.53 -17.62
N GLU A 223 3.23 -0.72 -18.58
CA GLU A 223 3.58 -2.02 -19.14
C GLU A 223 4.42 -2.88 -18.18
N HIS A 224 5.15 -2.24 -17.25
CA HIS A 224 5.91 -2.89 -16.19
C HIS A 224 5.15 -3.06 -14.87
N SER A 225 3.87 -2.71 -14.85
CA SER A 225 3.03 -2.81 -13.67
C SER A 225 2.12 -4.01 -13.72
N VAL A 226 2.12 -4.79 -12.64
CA VAL A 226 1.25 -5.96 -12.46
C VAL A 226 0.21 -5.71 -11.38
N VAL A 227 -0.94 -6.35 -11.50
CA VAL A 227 -1.99 -6.29 -10.48
C VAL A 227 -1.56 -7.11 -9.26
N LEU A 228 -1.56 -6.50 -8.07
CA LEU A 228 -1.26 -7.17 -6.82
C LEU A 228 -2.53 -7.57 -6.05
N ALA A 229 -3.54 -6.69 -6.05
CA ALA A 229 -4.84 -6.96 -5.45
C ALA A 229 -5.94 -6.16 -6.14
N ASP A 230 -7.11 -6.78 -6.26
CA ASP A 230 -8.35 -6.13 -6.70
C ASP A 230 -9.03 -5.40 -5.52
N ASN A 231 -9.94 -4.48 -5.84
CA ASN A 231 -10.83 -3.80 -4.88
C ASN A 231 -10.11 -2.96 -3.82
N ILE A 232 -8.97 -2.39 -4.21
CA ILE A 232 -8.24 -1.43 -3.39
C ILE A 232 -8.53 -0.04 -3.94
N LEU A 233 -9.18 0.81 -3.15
CA LEU A 233 -9.57 2.16 -3.59
C LEU A 233 -8.41 3.16 -3.49
N ALA A 234 -7.59 3.06 -2.46
CA ALA A 234 -6.47 3.96 -2.24
C ALA A 234 -5.37 3.29 -1.39
N LEU A 235 -4.13 3.66 -1.69
CA LEU A 235 -2.97 3.47 -0.84
C LEU A 235 -2.58 4.84 -0.29
N ILE A 236 -2.44 4.98 1.02
CA ILE A 236 -2.03 6.23 1.67
C ILE A 236 -0.69 5.95 2.34
N ALA A 237 0.36 6.63 1.87
CA ALA A 237 1.69 6.53 2.44
C ALA A 237 2.03 7.80 3.24
N VAL A 238 2.49 7.62 4.48
CA VAL A 238 3.00 8.67 5.36
C VAL A 238 4.48 8.41 5.64
N PRO A 239 5.38 8.98 4.82
CA PRO A 239 6.81 8.91 5.11
C PRO A 239 7.17 9.84 6.27
N ARG A 240 8.01 9.36 7.19
CA ARG A 240 8.63 10.19 8.23
C ARG A 240 10.06 10.55 7.89
N TYR A 241 10.52 11.70 8.36
CA TYR A 241 11.91 12.15 8.24
C TYR A 241 12.44 12.59 9.60
N ILE A 242 13.76 12.69 9.72
CA ILE A 242 14.41 13.13 10.97
C ILE A 242 14.72 14.61 10.84
N ALA A 243 14.06 15.41 11.66
CA ALA A 243 14.35 16.82 11.86
C ALA A 243 15.49 16.97 12.88
N VAL A 244 16.39 17.92 12.63
CA VAL A 244 17.43 18.32 13.59
C VAL A 244 17.11 19.74 14.05
N GLU A 245 16.83 19.86 15.34
CA GLU A 245 16.62 21.14 15.99
C GLU A 245 17.90 21.48 16.76
N MET A 246 18.51 22.60 16.40
CA MET A 246 19.67 23.14 17.10
C MET A 246 19.17 23.85 18.36
N GLY A 247 19.54 23.37 19.54
CA GLY A 247 19.21 24.05 20.80
C GLY A 247 19.82 25.45 20.85
N THR A 248 19.09 26.41 21.41
CA THR A 248 19.64 27.72 21.79
C THR A 248 20.74 27.52 22.84
N ILE A 249 21.89 28.17 22.62
CA ILE A 249 23.03 28.18 23.55
C ILE A 249 22.52 28.66 24.92
N SER A 250 22.55 27.81 25.93
CA SER A 250 22.44 28.26 27.32
C SER A 250 23.82 28.75 27.74
N GLU A 251 23.96 30.03 28.03
CA GLU A 251 25.23 30.74 28.32
C GLU A 251 25.98 30.24 29.58
N SER A 252 25.57 29.14 30.20
CA SER A 252 26.01 28.75 31.55
C SER A 252 26.87 27.48 31.63
N THR A 253 27.38 26.94 30.53
CA THR A 253 28.37 25.84 30.61
C THR A 253 29.54 26.06 29.65
N SER A 254 30.73 26.22 30.24
CA SER A 254 32.06 26.35 29.62
C SER A 254 32.54 25.05 28.96
N SER A 255 31.64 24.37 28.25
CA SER A 255 31.91 23.32 27.30
C SER A 255 30.92 23.49 26.16
N GLY A 256 31.28 24.27 25.15
CA GLY A 256 30.43 24.61 24.01
C GLY A 256 30.08 23.39 23.14
N LYS A 257 29.21 22.52 23.65
CA LYS A 257 28.56 21.46 22.89
C LYS A 257 27.18 21.98 22.52
N GLU A 258 26.98 22.25 21.23
CA GLU A 258 25.65 22.46 20.66
C GLU A 258 24.83 21.20 20.96
N ASN A 259 23.83 21.26 21.85
CA ASN A 259 22.89 20.16 22.04
C ASN A 259 21.93 20.16 20.84
N SER A 260 22.21 19.28 19.87
CA SER A 260 21.31 18.99 18.76
C SER A 260 20.31 17.93 19.18
N THR A 261 19.02 18.26 19.17
CA THR A 261 17.94 17.29 19.38
C THR A 261 17.41 16.80 18.04
N THR A 262 17.31 15.48 17.87
CA THR A 262 16.69 14.87 16.69
C THR A 262 15.25 14.50 17.00
N THR A 263 14.32 14.92 16.14
CA THR A 263 12.89 14.57 16.25
C THR A 263 12.42 13.91 14.96
N THR A 264 11.59 12.88 15.05
CA THR A 264 11.02 12.25 13.85
C THR A 264 9.70 12.93 13.52
N LYS A 265 9.59 13.54 12.34
CA LYS A 265 8.41 14.27 11.88
C LYS A 265 7.78 13.59 10.65
N PRO A 266 6.45 13.53 10.52
CA PRO A 266 5.80 13.11 9.28
C PRO A 266 6.01 14.16 8.18
N ALA A 267 6.07 13.73 6.92
CA ALA A 267 6.02 14.66 5.80
C ALA A 267 4.64 15.33 5.76
N GLU A 268 4.58 16.63 6.03
CA GLU A 268 3.32 17.37 6.21
C GLU A 268 2.38 17.28 5.01
N ASN A 269 2.92 17.22 3.79
CA ASN A 269 2.16 17.10 2.55
C ASN A 269 2.15 15.67 1.98
N TYR A 270 2.46 14.67 2.81
CA TYR A 270 2.66 13.26 2.43
C TYR A 270 3.73 13.03 1.35
N TYR A 271 4.47 14.08 0.98
CA TYR A 271 5.46 14.04 -0.07
C TYR A 271 6.87 13.95 0.53
N TYR A 272 7.54 12.85 0.20
CA TYR A 272 8.94 12.63 0.53
C TYR A 272 9.67 12.26 -0.75
N ASP A 273 10.74 12.98 -1.03
CA ASP A 273 11.62 12.71 -2.16
C ASP A 273 13.06 12.88 -1.65
N SER A 274 13.85 11.82 -1.78
CA SER A 274 15.25 11.82 -1.32
C SER A 274 16.14 12.75 -2.15
N ARG A 275 15.65 13.25 -3.28
CA ARG A 275 16.32 14.14 -4.22
C ARG A 275 15.67 15.52 -4.31
N GLU A 276 14.67 15.81 -3.47
CA GLU A 276 13.97 17.11 -3.44
C GLU A 276 14.92 18.30 -3.30
N TYR A 277 16.02 18.15 -2.55
CA TYR A 277 17.03 19.19 -2.40
C TYR A 277 17.70 19.64 -3.71
N GLN A 278 17.70 18.77 -4.74
CA GLN A 278 18.34 19.02 -6.03
C GLN A 278 17.49 19.90 -6.96
N TRP A 279 16.16 19.85 -6.84
CA TRP A 279 15.23 20.49 -7.78
C TRP A 279 14.14 21.35 -7.13
N GLY A 280 13.89 21.16 -5.83
CA GLY A 280 12.84 21.84 -5.06
C GLY A 280 13.39 22.83 -4.03
N ASP A 281 12.52 23.24 -3.11
CA ASP A 281 12.86 24.21 -2.07
C ASP A 281 13.78 23.60 -1.02
N LYS A 282 14.87 24.31 -0.71
CA LYS A 282 15.91 23.91 0.26
C LYS A 282 15.47 24.14 1.71
N ASN A 283 14.36 23.54 2.11
CA ASN A 283 13.80 23.58 3.46
C ASN A 283 14.39 22.48 4.39
N GLU A 284 13.98 22.46 5.66
CA GLU A 284 14.43 21.47 6.65
C GLU A 284 14.22 20.02 6.19
N LYS A 285 13.02 19.70 5.69
CA LYS A 285 12.67 18.37 5.19
C LYS A 285 13.59 17.93 4.06
N SER A 286 13.76 18.76 3.02
CA SER A 286 14.61 18.43 1.86
C SER A 286 16.08 18.24 2.23
N ARG A 287 16.60 19.01 3.20
CA ARG A 287 17.96 18.83 3.73
C ARG A 287 18.10 17.52 4.49
N ALA A 288 17.12 17.20 5.34
CA ALA A 288 17.08 15.96 6.10
C ALA A 288 16.95 14.74 5.18
N SER A 289 16.07 14.79 4.17
CA SER A 289 15.82 13.66 3.26
C SER A 289 16.89 13.48 2.18
N HIS A 290 17.83 14.43 2.03
CA HIS A 290 18.81 14.44 0.96
C HIS A 290 19.64 13.14 0.89
N HIS A 291 19.44 12.36 -0.17
CA HIS A 291 19.99 11.01 -0.40
C HIS A 291 19.83 10.07 0.80
N GLN A 292 18.67 10.10 1.46
CA GLN A 292 18.29 9.16 2.52
C GLN A 292 16.97 8.45 2.22
N LEU A 293 16.84 7.27 2.85
CA LEU A 293 15.54 6.64 3.02
C LEU A 293 14.83 7.26 4.23
N PRO A 294 13.49 7.34 4.20
CA PRO A 294 12.74 7.64 5.41
C PRO A 294 12.97 6.52 6.43
N PRO A 295 13.14 6.81 7.73
CA PRO A 295 13.26 5.78 8.77
C PRO A 295 12.02 4.89 8.88
N VAL A 296 10.83 5.47 8.74
CA VAL A 296 9.54 4.79 8.83
C VAL A 296 8.62 5.32 7.74
N VAL A 297 7.85 4.41 7.14
CA VAL A 297 6.71 4.75 6.30
C VAL A 297 5.47 4.08 6.87
N GLU A 298 4.46 4.86 7.21
CA GLU A 298 3.14 4.30 7.56
C GLU A 298 2.33 4.12 6.29
N LEU A 299 1.77 2.93 6.13
CA LEU A 299 0.97 2.55 4.99
C LEU A 299 -0.45 2.29 5.46
N THR A 300 -1.42 2.93 4.81
CA THR A 300 -2.84 2.67 5.02
C THR A 300 -3.48 2.27 3.70
N LEU A 301 -4.15 1.12 3.69
CA LEU A 301 -4.82 0.54 2.54
C LEU A 301 -6.33 0.59 2.75
N VAL A 302 -7.06 1.13 1.78
CA VAL A 302 -8.53 1.20 1.82
C VAL A 302 -9.09 0.16 0.85
N ALA A 303 -9.62 -0.93 1.39
CA ALA A 303 -10.18 -2.04 0.61
C ALA A 303 -11.72 -2.06 0.66
N VAL A 304 -12.36 -2.54 -0.39
CA VAL A 304 -13.83 -2.73 -0.46
C VAL A 304 -14.21 -4.17 -0.72
N GLU A 305 -15.41 -4.55 -0.26
CA GLU A 305 -16.01 -5.86 -0.52
C GLU A 305 -16.52 -5.94 -1.97
N GLU A 306 -16.12 -7.00 -2.68
CA GLU A 306 -16.40 -7.27 -4.10
C GLU A 306 -17.90 -7.22 -4.36
N ARG A 307 -18.70 -7.89 -3.51
CA ARG A 307 -20.15 -7.94 -3.70
C ARG A 307 -20.79 -6.56 -3.65
N SER A 308 -20.32 -5.70 -2.74
CA SER A 308 -20.83 -4.33 -2.63
C SER A 308 -20.39 -3.44 -3.79
N TYR A 309 -19.18 -3.67 -4.29
CA TYR A 309 -18.62 -2.96 -5.43
C TYR A 309 -19.34 -3.33 -6.73
N GLU A 310 -19.46 -4.63 -7.03
CA GLU A 310 -20.16 -5.16 -8.21
C GLU A 310 -21.63 -4.71 -8.23
N ALA A 311 -22.34 -4.84 -7.12
CA ALA A 311 -23.75 -4.43 -7.03
C ALA A 311 -23.95 -2.92 -7.24
N LEU A 312 -22.94 -2.09 -6.92
CA LEU A 312 -22.99 -0.66 -7.18
C LEU A 312 -22.61 -0.36 -8.65
N ALA A 313 -21.57 -1.02 -9.17
CA ALA A 313 -21.11 -0.90 -10.55
C ALA A 313 -22.22 -1.26 -11.55
N GLU A 314 -23.00 -2.31 -11.29
CA GLU A 314 -24.16 -2.69 -12.11
C GLU A 314 -25.26 -1.63 -12.12
N LYS A 315 -25.48 -0.93 -11.00
CA LYS A 315 -26.56 0.06 -10.86
C LYS A 315 -26.25 1.40 -11.51
N MET A 316 -24.99 1.84 -11.47
CA MET A 316 -24.61 3.19 -11.92
C MET A 316 -23.66 3.21 -13.12
N GLY A 317 -23.08 2.07 -13.48
CA GLY A 317 -22.01 1.98 -14.47
C GLY A 317 -20.62 2.24 -13.86
N THR A 318 -19.60 1.61 -14.42
CA THR A 318 -18.20 1.66 -13.93
C THR A 318 -17.60 3.06 -14.00
N SER A 319 -17.85 3.82 -15.07
CA SER A 319 -17.30 5.17 -15.24
C SER A 319 -17.86 6.16 -14.23
N ALA A 320 -19.16 6.10 -13.95
CA ALA A 320 -19.79 6.95 -12.95
C ALA A 320 -19.35 6.57 -11.52
N LEU A 321 -19.16 5.27 -11.26
CA LEU A 321 -18.62 4.78 -9.98
C LEU A 321 -17.19 5.28 -9.76
N LYS A 322 -16.33 5.20 -10.77
CA LYS A 322 -14.97 5.75 -10.73
C LYS A 322 -14.99 7.24 -10.35
N GLN A 323 -15.83 8.02 -11.03
CA GLN A 323 -15.92 9.45 -10.77
C GLN A 323 -16.38 9.74 -9.33
N LYS A 324 -17.44 9.08 -8.86
CA LYS A 324 -17.91 9.27 -7.48
C LYS A 324 -16.88 8.90 -6.43
N ILE A 325 -16.13 7.83 -6.63
CA ILE A 325 -15.05 7.45 -5.72
C ILE A 325 -13.97 8.54 -5.75
N ASN A 326 -13.53 8.97 -6.93
CA ASN A 326 -12.56 10.05 -7.05
C ASN A 326 -13.03 11.35 -6.39
N ASP A 327 -14.33 11.68 -6.48
CA ASP A 327 -14.93 12.86 -5.84
C ASP A 327 -14.91 12.76 -4.31
N ILE A 328 -15.09 11.56 -3.73
CA ILE A 328 -14.96 11.35 -2.27
C ILE A 328 -13.53 11.63 -1.80
N PHE A 329 -12.53 11.19 -2.59
CA PHE A 329 -11.13 11.42 -2.29
C PHE A 329 -10.65 12.83 -2.66
N ALA A 330 -11.49 13.66 -3.29
CA ALA A 330 -11.10 14.99 -3.72
C ALA A 330 -10.71 15.87 -2.53
N ASN A 331 -9.50 16.42 -2.57
CA ASN A 331 -8.91 17.25 -1.51
C ASN A 331 -8.71 16.55 -0.15
N LEU A 332 -8.85 15.22 -0.07
CA LEU A 332 -8.46 14.46 1.11
C LEU A 332 -6.97 14.10 1.05
N PHE A 333 -6.36 13.90 2.22
CA PHE A 333 -4.97 13.49 2.37
C PHE A 333 -3.97 14.45 1.70
N THR A 334 -4.26 15.76 1.77
CA THR A 334 -3.34 16.81 1.31
C THR A 334 -2.39 17.28 2.41
N GLN A 335 -2.84 17.22 3.68
CA GLN A 335 -2.05 17.58 4.85
C GLN A 335 -2.14 16.51 5.93
N HIS A 336 -1.00 16.13 6.51
CA HIS A 336 -0.92 15.11 7.56
C HIS A 336 -1.66 15.53 8.84
N ALA A 337 -1.67 16.82 9.16
CA ALA A 337 -2.40 17.34 10.33
C ALA A 337 -3.91 17.03 10.29
N SER A 338 -4.47 16.85 9.08
CA SER A 338 -5.90 16.54 8.88
C SER A 338 -6.18 15.04 8.75
N PHE A 339 -5.19 14.16 8.90
CA PHE A 339 -5.31 12.72 8.60
C PHE A 339 -6.55 12.06 9.24
N ASP A 340 -6.77 12.28 10.53
CA ASP A 340 -7.92 11.68 11.24
C ASP A 340 -9.27 12.24 10.78
N ALA A 341 -9.31 13.53 10.41
CA ALA A 341 -10.52 14.18 9.88
C ALA A 341 -10.83 13.71 8.46
N ASP A 342 -9.78 13.59 7.63
CA ASP A 342 -9.86 13.08 6.27
C ASP A 342 -10.33 11.62 6.27
N MET A 343 -9.83 10.79 7.20
CA MET A 343 -10.24 9.40 7.34
C MET A 343 -11.73 9.27 7.69
N LYS A 344 -12.23 10.07 8.64
CA LYS A 344 -13.67 10.09 8.98
C LYS A 344 -14.53 10.54 7.81
N THR A 345 -14.07 11.52 7.04
CA THR A 345 -14.76 12.02 5.86
C THR A 345 -14.83 10.95 4.77
N LEU A 346 -13.73 10.23 4.56
CA LEU A 346 -13.66 9.10 3.65
C LEU A 346 -14.64 7.99 4.06
N GLU A 347 -14.61 7.56 5.33
CA GLU A 347 -15.52 6.52 5.84
C GLU A 347 -16.99 6.91 5.65
N ALA A 348 -17.34 8.16 5.97
CA ALA A 348 -18.69 8.69 5.77
C ALA A 348 -19.11 8.69 4.29
N GLY A 349 -18.21 9.09 3.39
CA GLY A 349 -18.44 9.07 1.94
C GLY A 349 -18.69 7.65 1.41
N LEU A 350 -17.86 6.68 1.81
CA LEU A 350 -18.01 5.28 1.41
C LEU A 350 -19.28 4.63 1.98
N MET A 351 -19.62 4.92 3.24
CA MET A 351 -20.89 4.49 3.84
C MET A 351 -22.10 5.09 3.11
N GLY A 352 -22.02 6.34 2.69
CA GLY A 352 -23.06 7.00 1.89
C GLY A 352 -23.31 6.30 0.54
N LEU A 353 -22.27 5.74 -0.06
CA LEU A 353 -22.36 4.90 -1.27
C LEU A 353 -22.79 3.44 -0.99
N LYS A 354 -23.00 3.08 0.29
CA LYS A 354 -23.28 1.70 0.74
C LYS A 354 -22.18 0.71 0.35
N LEU A 355 -20.94 1.18 0.23
CA LEU A 355 -19.78 0.33 0.00
C LEU A 355 -19.28 -0.20 1.34
N GLN A 356 -19.26 -1.53 1.44
CA GLN A 356 -18.65 -2.21 2.58
C GLN A 356 -17.14 -2.12 2.40
N HIS A 357 -16.45 -1.53 3.38
CA HIS A 357 -15.02 -1.25 3.28
C HIS A 357 -14.29 -1.64 4.56
N ARG A 358 -12.98 -1.80 4.43
CA ARG A 358 -12.07 -2.05 5.54
C ARG A 358 -10.76 -1.33 5.30
N ILE A 359 -10.27 -0.69 6.36
CA ILE A 359 -9.01 0.04 6.35
C ILE A 359 -7.97 -0.80 7.09
N PHE A 360 -6.81 -0.96 6.47
CA PHE A 360 -5.67 -1.66 7.05
C PHE A 360 -4.50 -0.69 7.17
N SER A 361 -3.87 -0.62 8.33
CA SER A 361 -2.70 0.25 8.55
C SER A 361 -1.54 -0.54 9.12
N THR A 362 -0.33 -0.23 8.67
CA THR A 362 0.91 -0.79 9.19
C THR A 362 2.05 0.23 9.13
N SER A 363 3.02 0.11 10.03
CA SER A 363 4.22 0.95 10.04
C SER A 363 5.42 0.11 9.60
N VAL A 364 6.09 0.54 8.54
CA VAL A 364 7.24 -0.18 7.97
C VAL A 364 8.52 0.56 8.32
N LEU A 365 9.44 -0.14 8.99
CA LEU A 365 10.79 0.35 9.27
C LEU A 365 11.70 0.04 8.07
N LEU A 366 12.38 1.05 7.53
CA LEU A 366 13.32 0.88 6.44
C LEU A 366 14.73 0.70 7.00
N ARG A 367 15.25 -0.52 6.91
CA ARG A 367 16.54 -0.89 7.52
C ARG A 367 17.74 -0.16 6.92
N GLY A 368 17.63 0.25 5.65
CA GLY A 368 18.67 1.02 4.95
C GLY A 368 18.73 2.50 5.34
N SER A 369 17.83 3.00 6.19
CA SER A 369 17.84 4.39 6.64
C SER A 369 19.03 4.67 7.56
N LYS A 370 19.87 5.63 7.18
CA LYS A 370 20.95 6.16 8.04
C LYS A 370 20.45 7.40 8.76
N TRP A 371 20.53 7.43 10.10
CA TRP A 371 19.96 8.52 10.93
C TRP A 371 20.90 9.69 11.19
N ILE A 372 21.99 9.79 10.44
CA ILE A 372 23.06 10.76 10.70
C ILE A 372 22.88 11.97 9.78
N ILE A 373 22.59 13.10 10.39
CA ILE A 373 22.67 14.43 9.78
C ILE A 373 23.98 15.03 10.28
N GLU A 374 25.08 14.66 9.63
CA GLU A 374 26.39 15.27 9.90
C GLU A 374 26.57 16.45 8.95
N GLU A 375 26.08 17.62 9.35
CA GLU A 375 26.63 18.87 8.82
C GLU A 375 27.94 19.15 9.58
N ARG A 376 29.05 18.66 9.05
CA ARG A 376 30.37 19.03 9.58
C ARG A 376 30.63 20.48 9.19
N LYS A 377 30.26 21.43 10.06
CA LYS A 377 30.71 22.83 9.95
C LYS A 377 32.25 22.83 9.88
N SER A 378 32.79 23.43 8.82
CA SER A 378 34.24 23.55 8.54
C SER A 378 34.79 24.94 8.85
#